data_AF-A0A0D1ZET4-F1
#
_entry.id   AF-A0A0D1ZET4-F1
#
_cell.length_a   1.000
_cell.length_b   1.000
_cell.length_c   1.000
_cell.angle_alpha   90.00
_cell.angle_beta   90.00
_cell.angle_gamma   90.00
#
_symmetry.space_group_name_H-M   'P 1'
#
loop_
_entity.id
_entity.type
_entity.pdbx_description
1 polymer ?
#
loop_
_entity_poly.entity_id
_entity_poly.type
_entity_poly.pdbx_seq_one_letter_code
_entity_poly.pdbx_strand_id
1 'polypeptide(L)'
;MKVQHDNVVHFLAAFQDNGRLYLVYESIHISSQEIHGGPMGPWREFELAAICEQVLSGLLFLKQTLSVCPPMLDTSQVLLNQDGVAKIANVADAIVQGPSLCEHGAHLAHLLFELMEPGTYMADPLTLQLVNPNKWSGRIKDFLGAASKGILSELAEREAVHDRYHYLLYPRWIAGNEGNETADLIAKEAVSLEEQHEIGSLGIDL
;
A
#
# COMPACT_ATOMS: atom_id res chain seq x y z
N MET A 1 18.21 20.02 -6.16
CA MET A 1 16.76 19.73 -6.20
C MET A 1 16.55 18.51 -5.34
N LYS A 2 15.80 18.64 -4.23
CA LYS A 2 15.51 17.52 -3.33
C LYS A 2 14.17 16.94 -3.78
N VAL A 3 14.20 15.85 -4.52
CA VAL A 3 13.00 15.17 -5.02
C VAL A 3 12.55 14.24 -3.89
N GLN A 4 11.48 14.62 -3.19
CA GLN A 4 10.97 13.91 -2.02
C GLN A 4 9.47 13.66 -2.17
N HIS A 5 8.99 12.54 -1.65
CA HIS A 5 7.59 12.15 -1.62
C HIS A 5 7.32 11.39 -0.31
N ASP A 6 6.12 11.50 0.24
CA ASP A 6 5.81 10.93 1.55
C ASP A 6 5.75 9.40 1.52
N ASN A 7 5.37 8.82 0.38
CA ASN A 7 5.29 7.36 0.18
C ASN A 7 6.49 6.75 -0.58
N VAL A 8 7.63 7.45 -0.61
CA VAL A 8 8.90 6.90 -1.12
C VAL A 8 9.95 7.09 -0.05
N VAL A 9 10.77 6.07 0.20
CA VAL A 9 11.84 6.18 1.19
C VAL A 9 12.83 7.26 0.78
N HIS A 10 13.07 8.22 1.67
CA HIS A 10 13.93 9.37 1.39
C HIS A 10 15.38 8.93 1.28
N PHE A 11 15.95 9.15 0.10
CA PHE A 11 17.38 9.07 -0.12
C PHE A 11 18.06 10.32 0.44
N LEU A 12 18.99 10.14 1.37
CA LEU A 12 19.66 11.22 2.10
C LEU A 12 21.02 11.56 1.48
N ALA A 13 21.82 10.54 1.13
CA ALA A 13 23.16 10.73 0.60
C ALA A 13 23.69 9.47 -0.11
N ALA A 14 24.62 9.66 -1.05
CA ALA A 14 25.50 8.59 -1.54
C ALA A 14 26.96 8.98 -1.29
N PHE A 15 27.78 8.01 -0.93
CA PHE A 15 29.22 8.18 -0.87
C PHE A 15 29.93 6.92 -1.36
N GLN A 16 31.12 7.11 -1.91
CA GLN A 16 31.96 6.02 -2.39
C GLN A 16 33.17 5.88 -1.45
N ASP A 17 33.42 4.67 -0.98
CA ASP A 17 34.60 4.34 -0.20
C ASP A 17 35.13 2.96 -0.59
N ASN A 18 36.44 2.85 -0.81
CA ASN A 18 37.11 1.60 -1.19
C ASN A 18 36.44 0.85 -2.37
N GLY A 19 35.98 1.59 -3.38
CA GLY A 19 35.30 1.03 -4.56
C GLY A 19 33.87 0.54 -4.32
N ARG A 20 33.29 0.77 -3.12
CA ARG A 20 31.90 0.46 -2.79
C ARG A 20 31.07 1.74 -2.78
N LEU A 21 29.86 1.67 -3.33
CA LEU A 21 28.86 2.72 -3.24
C LEU A 21 27.97 2.46 -2.03
N TYR A 22 27.87 3.44 -1.14
CA TYR A 22 26.98 3.42 0.02
C TYR A 22 25.83 4.38 -0.23
N LEU A 23 24.60 3.89 -0.02
CA LEU A 23 23.37 4.66 -0.16
C LEU A 23 22.75 4.81 1.24
N VAL A 24 22.53 6.06 1.65
CA VAL A 24 21.97 6.41 2.96
C VAL A 24 20.52 6.82 2.77
N TYR A 25 19.64 6.22 3.56
CA TYR A 25 18.21 6.47 3.55
C TYR A 25 17.72 6.96 4.91
N GLU A 26 16.51 7.51 4.96
CA GLU A 26 15.81 7.71 6.22
C GLU A 26 15.62 6.39 6.98
N SER A 27 15.51 6.46 8.30
CA SER A 27 15.23 5.28 9.12
C SER A 27 13.75 4.96 9.08
N ILE A 28 13.39 3.75 8.63
CA ILE A 28 12.04 3.20 8.71
C ILE A 28 12.16 1.82 9.36
N HIS A 29 11.20 1.50 10.23
CA HIS A 29 11.42 0.52 11.28
C HIS A 29 10.95 -0.89 10.94
N ILE A 30 9.93 -1.07 10.07
CA ILE A 30 9.30 -2.38 9.85
C ILE A 30 8.81 -2.50 8.40
N SER A 31 9.07 -3.64 7.77
CA SER A 31 8.49 -4.02 6.47
C SER A 31 7.07 -4.58 6.62
N SER A 32 6.23 -4.43 5.60
CA SER A 32 4.87 -5.01 5.63
C SER A 32 4.89 -6.55 5.74
N GLN A 33 5.96 -7.19 5.27
CA GLN A 33 6.23 -8.60 5.45
C GLN A 33 6.37 -9.01 6.93
N GLU A 34 7.11 -8.22 7.72
CA GLU A 34 7.33 -8.48 9.14
C GLU A 34 6.05 -8.33 9.97
N ILE A 35 5.13 -7.47 9.52
CA ILE A 35 3.83 -7.27 10.18
C ILE A 35 2.90 -8.46 9.91
N HIS A 36 2.92 -9.00 8.69
CA HIS A 36 2.11 -10.15 8.32
C HIS A 36 2.46 -11.41 9.14
N GLY A 37 3.74 -11.59 9.49
CA GLY A 37 4.21 -12.66 10.36
C GLY A 37 4.01 -12.41 11.87
N GLY A 38 3.46 -11.26 12.24
CA GLY A 38 3.33 -10.79 13.62
C GLY A 38 2.10 -11.33 14.38
N PRO A 39 2.01 -11.06 15.69
CA PRO A 39 0.94 -11.57 16.56
C PRO A 39 -0.46 -10.97 16.28
N MET A 40 -0.58 -10.02 15.36
CA MET A 40 -1.82 -9.29 15.06
C MET A 40 -2.74 -10.03 14.07
N GLY A 41 -2.26 -11.10 13.44
CA GLY A 41 -3.02 -11.87 12.47
C GLY A 41 -3.07 -11.24 11.07
N PRO A 42 -3.92 -11.75 10.18
CA PRO A 42 -3.97 -11.31 8.79
C PRO A 42 -4.54 -9.89 8.65
N TRP A 43 -4.12 -9.19 7.60
CA TRP A 43 -4.63 -7.88 7.22
C TRP A 43 -6.15 -7.89 6.95
N ARG A 44 -6.82 -6.82 7.39
CA ARG A 44 -8.22 -6.50 7.06
C ARG A 44 -8.27 -5.66 5.80
N GLU A 45 -9.40 -5.71 5.08
CA GLU A 45 -9.53 -5.02 3.78
C GLU A 45 -9.28 -3.51 3.84
N PHE A 46 -9.68 -2.84 4.92
CA PHE A 46 -9.41 -1.41 5.05
C PHE A 46 -7.92 -1.09 5.27
N GLU A 47 -7.17 -2.00 5.90
CA GLU A 47 -5.72 -1.87 6.08
C GLU A 47 -5.02 -2.08 4.73
N LEU A 48 -5.50 -3.04 3.94
CA LEU A 48 -5.04 -3.27 2.57
C LEU A 48 -5.28 -2.06 1.69
N ALA A 49 -6.50 -1.50 1.72
CA ALA A 49 -6.85 -0.30 0.96
C ALA A 49 -5.94 0.88 1.31
N ALA A 50 -5.74 1.15 2.60
CA ALA A 50 -4.90 2.26 3.05
C ALA A 50 -3.40 2.09 2.69
N ILE A 51 -2.89 0.85 2.66
CA ILE A 51 -1.54 0.57 2.14
C ILE A 51 -1.49 0.77 0.62
N CYS A 52 -2.47 0.23 -0.11
CA CYS A 52 -2.52 0.31 -1.56
C CYS A 52 -2.64 1.77 -2.06
N GLU A 53 -3.42 2.61 -1.40
CA GLU A 53 -3.56 4.04 -1.73
C GLU A 53 -2.21 4.76 -1.62
N GLN A 54 -1.52 4.58 -0.50
CA GLN A 54 -0.21 5.19 -0.26
C GLN A 54 0.85 4.69 -1.24
N VAL A 55 0.87 3.38 -1.51
CA VAL A 55 1.76 2.80 -2.50
C VAL A 55 1.46 3.32 -3.90
N LEU A 56 0.18 3.42 -4.28
CA LEU A 56 -0.23 3.99 -5.57
C LEU A 56 0.27 5.43 -5.72
N SER A 57 0.12 6.25 -4.68
CA SER A 57 0.66 7.62 -4.63
C SER A 57 2.18 7.63 -4.90
N GLY A 58 2.93 6.76 -4.22
CA GLY A 58 4.37 6.59 -4.46
C GLY A 58 4.70 6.17 -5.90
N LEU A 59 3.99 5.17 -6.44
CA LEU A 59 4.19 4.68 -7.81
C LEU A 59 3.90 5.76 -8.87
N LEU A 60 2.87 6.58 -8.66
CA LEU A 60 2.57 7.72 -9.54
C LEU A 60 3.69 8.74 -9.52
N PHE A 61 4.25 9.05 -8.35
CA PHE A 61 5.41 9.92 -8.24
C PHE A 61 6.63 9.35 -8.98
N LEU A 62 6.95 8.05 -8.82
CA LEU A 62 8.04 7.40 -9.54
C LEU A 62 7.87 7.49 -11.05
N LYS A 63 6.64 7.26 -11.54
CA LYS A 63 6.31 7.33 -12.96
C LYS A 63 6.39 8.75 -13.52
N GLN A 64 5.68 9.69 -12.88
CA GLN A 64 5.44 11.03 -13.42
C GLN A 64 6.60 11.99 -13.16
N THR A 65 7.25 11.87 -12.00
CA THR A 65 8.29 12.83 -11.56
C THR A 65 9.70 12.30 -11.84
N LEU A 66 9.94 11.03 -11.54
CA LEU A 66 11.27 10.43 -11.69
C LEU A 66 11.46 9.67 -13.00
N SER A 67 10.37 9.28 -13.67
CA SER A 67 10.40 8.44 -14.89
C SER A 67 11.19 7.13 -14.70
N VAL A 68 11.10 6.54 -13.50
CA VAL A 68 11.75 5.26 -13.16
C VAL A 68 10.72 4.18 -12.85
N CYS A 69 11.09 2.94 -13.10
CA CYS A 69 10.37 1.79 -12.56
C CYS A 69 11.08 1.27 -11.32
N PRO A 70 10.39 1.09 -10.18
CA PRO A 70 10.96 0.36 -9.07
C PRO A 70 11.22 -1.11 -9.44
N PRO A 71 12.04 -1.84 -8.67
CA PRO A 71 12.04 -3.31 -8.71
C PRO A 71 10.62 -3.85 -8.48
N MET A 72 10.40 -5.12 -8.83
CA MET A 72 9.12 -5.79 -8.58
C MET A 72 8.70 -5.56 -7.12
N LEU A 73 7.50 -5.01 -6.93
CA LEU A 73 7.04 -4.56 -5.64
C LEU A 73 6.40 -5.75 -4.91
N ASP A 74 7.01 -6.14 -3.81
CA ASP A 74 6.51 -7.13 -2.87
C ASP A 74 6.44 -6.52 -1.46
N THR A 75 5.96 -7.29 -0.49
CA THR A 75 5.80 -6.83 0.89
C THR A 75 7.13 -6.45 1.58
N SER A 76 8.28 -6.90 1.06
CA SER A 76 9.60 -6.52 1.57
C SER A 76 10.04 -5.12 1.09
N GLN A 77 9.50 -4.67 -0.04
CA GLN A 77 9.79 -3.36 -0.64
C GLN A 77 8.87 -2.25 -0.12
N VAL A 78 7.86 -2.58 0.68
CA VAL A 78 6.95 -1.62 1.32
C VAL A 78 7.24 -1.58 2.82
N LEU A 79 7.74 -0.44 3.28
CA LEU A 79 8.06 -0.20 4.68
C LEU A 79 6.98 0.66 5.32
N LEU A 80 6.69 0.40 6.59
CA LEU A 80 5.74 1.15 7.39
C LEU A 80 6.49 1.87 8.50
N ASN A 81 6.26 3.17 8.64
CA ASN A 81 6.75 3.91 9.79
C ASN A 81 5.82 3.72 11.00
N GLN A 82 6.20 4.31 12.14
CA GLN A 82 5.41 4.20 13.37
C GLN A 82 3.99 4.75 13.17
N ASP A 83 3.82 5.80 12.36
CA ASP A 83 2.52 6.44 12.10
C ASP A 83 1.63 5.69 11.09
N GLY A 84 2.02 4.50 10.64
CA GLY A 84 1.26 3.75 9.63
C GLY A 84 1.45 4.22 8.19
N VAL A 85 2.42 5.10 7.94
CA VAL A 85 2.74 5.59 6.60
C VAL A 85 3.52 4.54 5.84
N ALA A 86 2.97 4.09 4.71
CA ALA A 86 3.60 3.13 3.81
C ALA A 86 4.52 3.86 2.83
N LYS A 87 5.75 3.37 2.68
CA LYS A 87 6.78 3.92 1.79
C LYS A 87 7.44 2.85 0.93
N ILE A 88 7.65 3.16 -0.35
CA ILE A 88 8.37 2.31 -1.30
C ILE A 88 9.87 2.46 -1.08
N ALA A 89 10.53 1.35 -0.74
CA ALA A 89 11.98 1.28 -0.51
C ALA A 89 12.77 1.02 -1.79
N ASN A 90 14.11 1.09 -1.67
CA ASN A 90 15.08 0.72 -2.70
C ASN A 90 14.91 1.41 -4.07
N VAL A 91 14.25 2.57 -4.10
CA VAL A 91 14.07 3.36 -5.32
C VAL A 91 15.39 3.87 -5.89
N ALA A 92 16.43 4.05 -5.08
CA ALA A 92 17.71 4.54 -5.61
C ALA A 92 18.35 3.54 -6.59
N ASP A 93 18.12 2.24 -6.45
CA ASP A 93 18.60 1.25 -7.41
C ASP A 93 17.97 1.48 -8.78
N ALA A 94 16.67 1.77 -8.83
CA ALA A 94 15.97 2.15 -10.06
C ALA A 94 16.50 3.48 -10.64
N ILE A 95 16.80 4.46 -9.80
CA ILE A 95 17.38 5.74 -10.24
C ILE A 95 18.76 5.53 -10.85
N VAL A 96 19.60 4.67 -10.26
CA VAL A 96 20.95 4.36 -10.77
C VAL A 96 20.89 3.63 -12.10
N GLN A 97 19.91 2.74 -12.29
CA GLN A 97 19.70 2.04 -13.56
C GLN A 97 19.16 2.96 -14.67
N GLY A 98 18.52 4.07 -14.28
CA GLY A 98 17.98 5.07 -15.19
C GLY A 98 16.54 4.77 -15.64
N PRO A 99 16.01 5.56 -16.58
CA PRO A 99 14.63 5.46 -17.00
C PRO A 99 14.28 4.08 -17.59
N SER A 100 13.16 3.52 -17.16
CA SER A 100 12.66 2.24 -17.63
C SER A 100 11.14 2.27 -17.77
N LEU A 101 10.62 1.53 -18.75
CA LEU A 101 9.18 1.35 -18.92
C LEU A 101 8.72 0.21 -18.03
N CYS A 102 7.67 0.44 -17.25
CA CYS A 102 6.96 -0.64 -16.58
C CYS A 102 5.51 -0.31 -16.30
N GLU A 103 4.76 -1.37 -16.03
CA GLU A 103 3.36 -1.30 -15.65
C GLU A 103 3.29 -1.24 -14.11
N HIS A 104 3.30 -0.03 -13.52
CA HIS A 104 3.19 0.09 -12.06
C HIS A 104 1.88 -0.49 -11.50
N GLY A 105 0.83 -0.67 -12.33
CA GLY A 105 -0.41 -1.32 -11.89
C GLY A 105 -0.20 -2.81 -11.56
N ALA A 106 0.67 -3.49 -12.32
CA ALA A 106 1.06 -4.86 -12.02
C ALA A 106 1.76 -4.96 -10.67
N HIS A 107 2.62 -4.00 -10.34
CA HIS A 107 3.31 -3.93 -9.04
C HIS A 107 2.32 -3.84 -7.88
N LEU A 108 1.29 -2.99 -8.01
CA LEU A 108 0.25 -2.86 -6.99
C LEU A 108 -0.60 -4.14 -6.88
N ALA A 109 -0.89 -4.80 -8.00
CA ALA A 109 -1.64 -6.06 -8.01
C ALA A 109 -0.88 -7.19 -7.31
N HIS A 110 0.43 -7.32 -7.56
CA HIS A 110 1.27 -8.31 -6.88
C HIS A 110 1.34 -8.06 -5.37
N LEU A 111 1.58 -6.81 -4.96
CA LEU A 111 1.58 -6.44 -3.54
C LEU A 111 0.23 -6.78 -2.87
N LEU A 112 -0.88 -6.38 -3.48
CA LEU A 112 -2.21 -6.63 -2.92
C LEU A 112 -2.49 -8.13 -2.83
N PHE A 113 -2.16 -8.89 -3.87
CA PHE A 113 -2.35 -10.33 -3.88
C PHE A 113 -1.51 -11.03 -2.80
N GLU A 114 -0.26 -10.61 -2.61
CA GLU A 114 0.61 -11.10 -1.52
C GLU A 114 0.03 -10.78 -0.14
N LEU A 115 -0.48 -9.57 0.08
CA LEU A 115 -1.08 -9.19 1.35
C LEU A 115 -2.41 -9.93 1.64
N MET A 116 -3.18 -10.24 0.59
CA MET A 116 -4.42 -11.02 0.70
C MET A 116 -4.10 -12.49 1.01
N GLU A 117 -3.28 -13.13 0.19
CA GLU A 117 -3.01 -14.56 0.26
C GLU A 117 -1.50 -14.87 0.19
N PRO A 118 -0.73 -14.57 1.24
CA PRO A 118 0.73 -14.70 1.21
C PRO A 118 1.20 -16.13 0.92
N GLY A 119 0.49 -17.14 1.44
CA GLY A 119 0.83 -18.55 1.20
C GLY A 119 0.62 -18.94 -0.26
N THR A 120 -0.43 -18.41 -0.90
CA THR A 120 -0.67 -18.59 -2.34
C THR A 120 0.40 -17.86 -3.14
N TYR A 121 0.71 -16.62 -2.79
CA TYR A 121 1.75 -15.83 -3.45
C TYR A 121 3.14 -16.49 -3.37
N MET A 122 3.51 -17.03 -2.21
CA MET A 122 4.78 -17.75 -2.06
C MET A 122 4.86 -19.02 -2.91
N ALA A 123 3.71 -19.66 -3.18
CA ALA A 123 3.66 -20.86 -4.01
C ALA A 123 3.68 -20.53 -5.51
N ASP A 124 2.94 -19.51 -5.94
CA ASP A 124 2.88 -19.07 -7.33
C ASP A 124 2.52 -17.57 -7.44
N PRO A 125 3.53 -16.67 -7.48
CA PRO A 125 3.30 -15.22 -7.48
C PRO A 125 2.75 -14.69 -8.81
N LEU A 126 2.79 -15.49 -9.89
CA LEU A 126 2.42 -15.04 -11.24
C LEU A 126 0.94 -15.24 -11.57
N THR A 127 0.22 -16.05 -10.78
CA THR A 127 -1.17 -16.39 -11.10
C THR A 127 -2.15 -15.25 -10.85
N LEU A 128 -1.91 -14.42 -9.83
CA LEU A 128 -2.85 -13.41 -9.31
C LEU A 128 -4.29 -13.96 -9.12
N GLN A 129 -4.41 -15.26 -8.88
CA GLN A 129 -5.69 -15.95 -8.69
C GLN A 129 -5.87 -16.29 -7.21
N LEU A 130 -6.89 -15.70 -6.60
CA LEU A 130 -7.25 -15.98 -5.21
C LEU A 130 -7.75 -17.43 -5.09
N VAL A 131 -7.14 -18.19 -4.18
CA VAL A 131 -7.58 -19.55 -3.82
C VAL A 131 -8.81 -19.50 -2.92
N ASN A 132 -8.95 -18.44 -2.11
CA ASN A 132 -10.08 -18.25 -1.20
C ASN A 132 -10.87 -16.97 -1.54
N PRO A 133 -11.46 -16.84 -2.74
CA PRO A 133 -12.09 -15.60 -3.20
C PRO A 133 -13.32 -15.19 -2.37
N ASN A 134 -13.90 -16.12 -1.61
CA ASN A 134 -15.05 -15.86 -0.73
C ASN A 134 -14.66 -15.17 0.58
N LYS A 135 -13.37 -15.15 0.93
CA LYS A 135 -12.84 -14.38 2.07
C LYS A 135 -12.91 -12.87 1.82
N TRP A 136 -12.95 -12.47 0.55
CA TRP A 136 -12.76 -11.10 0.10
C TRP A 136 -14.03 -10.53 -0.53
N SER A 137 -14.30 -9.26 -0.23
CA SER A 137 -15.42 -8.50 -0.79
C SER A 137 -15.29 -8.33 -2.31
N GLY A 138 -16.41 -8.04 -2.97
CA GLY A 138 -16.40 -7.71 -4.40
C GLY A 138 -15.47 -6.53 -4.72
N ARG A 139 -15.47 -5.50 -3.86
CA ARG A 139 -14.70 -4.27 -4.05
C ARG A 139 -13.19 -4.53 -4.16
N ILE A 140 -12.60 -5.26 -3.20
CA ILE A 140 -11.16 -5.51 -3.21
C ILE A 140 -10.74 -6.45 -4.36
N LYS A 141 -11.62 -7.39 -4.76
CA LYS A 141 -11.40 -8.24 -5.94
C LYS A 141 -11.45 -7.46 -7.24
N ASP A 142 -12.40 -6.54 -7.37
CA ASP A 142 -12.51 -5.65 -8.53
C ASP A 142 -11.30 -4.73 -8.61
N PHE A 143 -10.82 -4.22 -7.47
CA PHE A 143 -9.60 -3.42 -7.39
C PHE A 143 -8.36 -4.23 -7.80
N LEU A 144 -8.17 -5.45 -7.30
CA LEU A 144 -7.10 -6.36 -7.76
C LEU A 144 -7.18 -6.62 -9.28
N GLY A 145 -8.39 -6.82 -9.80
CA GLY A 145 -8.64 -7.01 -11.23
C GLY A 145 -8.40 -5.76 -12.09
N ALA A 146 -8.53 -4.57 -11.52
CA ALA A 146 -8.23 -3.31 -12.19
C ALA A 146 -6.73 -2.97 -12.12
N ALA A 147 -6.09 -3.21 -10.97
CA ALA A 147 -4.64 -3.09 -10.78
C ALA A 147 -3.86 -3.97 -11.78
N SER A 148 -4.25 -5.24 -11.92
CA SER A 148 -3.60 -6.19 -12.84
C SER A 148 -3.70 -5.80 -14.32
N LYS A 149 -4.63 -4.91 -14.69
CA LYS A 149 -4.77 -4.38 -16.06
C LYS A 149 -3.93 -3.12 -16.32
N GLY A 150 -3.17 -2.66 -15.33
CA GLY A 150 -2.19 -1.59 -15.52
C GLY A 150 -2.75 -0.17 -15.56
N ILE A 151 -4.04 0.04 -15.25
CA ILE A 151 -4.68 1.35 -15.43
C ILE A 151 -4.57 2.23 -14.17
N LEU A 152 -3.34 2.63 -13.84
CA LEU A 152 -3.01 3.42 -12.65
C LEU A 152 -3.75 4.77 -12.55
N SER A 153 -3.96 5.43 -13.69
CA SER A 153 -4.67 6.71 -13.74
C SER A 153 -6.17 6.55 -13.46
N GLU A 154 -6.80 5.50 -13.96
CA GLU A 154 -8.21 5.21 -13.65
C GLU A 154 -8.38 4.71 -12.22
N LEU A 155 -7.37 4.04 -11.64
CA LEU A 155 -7.37 3.63 -10.23
C LEU A 155 -7.29 4.83 -9.29
N ALA A 156 -6.40 5.78 -9.57
CA ALA A 156 -6.25 7.01 -8.78
C ALA A 156 -7.48 7.94 -8.88
N GLU A 157 -8.16 7.95 -10.02
CA GLU A 157 -9.41 8.72 -10.19
C GLU A 157 -10.62 8.05 -9.53
N ARG A 158 -10.63 6.72 -9.39
CA ARG A 158 -11.68 5.97 -8.68
C ARG A 158 -11.52 6.02 -7.16
N GLU A 159 -10.29 6.12 -6.66
CA GLU A 159 -9.95 6.25 -5.23
C GLU A 159 -9.52 7.68 -4.87
N ALA A 160 -10.36 8.69 -5.19
CA ALA A 160 -10.37 9.93 -4.42
C ALA A 160 -10.97 9.66 -3.03
N VAL A 161 -10.29 8.82 -2.26
CA VAL A 161 -10.54 8.41 -0.88
C VAL A 161 -9.68 9.25 0.09
N HIS A 162 -9.17 10.36 -0.43
CA HIS A 162 -8.20 11.27 0.20
C HIS A 162 -8.58 11.76 1.62
N ASP A 163 -9.87 11.72 1.99
CA ASP A 163 -10.37 12.27 3.25
C ASP A 163 -10.85 11.23 4.28
N ARG A 164 -10.87 9.91 3.99
CA ARG A 164 -11.62 8.95 4.83
C ARG A 164 -10.83 7.91 5.62
N TYR A 165 -9.59 7.58 5.27
CA TYR A 165 -8.82 6.56 6.01
C TYR A 165 -7.50 7.07 6.59
N HIS A 166 -7.15 8.34 6.37
CA HIS A 166 -5.93 8.96 6.90
C HIS A 166 -5.83 8.88 8.44
N TYR A 167 -6.97 8.80 9.14
CA TYR A 167 -7.07 8.66 10.59
C TYR A 167 -7.30 7.21 11.07
N LEU A 168 -7.54 6.26 10.16
CA LEU A 168 -7.81 4.84 10.50
C LEU A 168 -6.52 3.99 10.54
N LEU A 169 -5.39 4.56 10.12
CA LEU A 169 -4.07 3.99 10.29
C LEU A 169 -3.47 4.31 11.66
N TYR A 170 -4.27 4.45 12.72
CA TYR A 170 -3.74 4.25 14.07
C TYR A 170 -3.45 2.76 14.19
N PRO A 171 -2.19 2.34 14.10
CA PRO A 171 -1.91 0.94 13.87
C PRO A 171 -2.15 0.16 15.16
N ARG A 172 -2.82 -0.99 15.04
CA ARG A 172 -2.94 -1.96 16.15
C ARG A 172 -1.58 -2.36 16.73
N TRP A 173 -0.48 -2.18 15.97
CA TRP A 173 0.88 -2.46 16.43
C TRP A 173 1.49 -1.40 17.36
N ILE A 174 0.96 -0.17 17.44
CA ILE A 174 1.42 0.82 18.44
C ILE A 174 0.74 0.58 19.79
N ALA A 175 -0.53 0.22 19.78
CA ALA A 175 -1.32 0.06 20.99
C ALA A 175 -1.43 -1.41 21.37
N GLY A 176 -0.42 -1.95 22.07
CA GLY A 176 -0.52 -3.29 22.65
C GLY A 176 -1.81 -3.45 23.46
N ASN A 177 -2.58 -4.51 23.20
CA ASN A 177 -3.87 -4.97 23.77
C ASN A 177 -4.99 -3.96 24.11
N GLU A 178 -4.71 -2.71 24.46
CA GLU A 178 -5.67 -1.69 24.92
C GLU A 178 -6.19 -0.81 23.78
N GLY A 179 -5.56 -0.77 22.60
CA GLY A 179 -6.01 0.04 21.46
C GLY A 179 -7.08 -0.62 20.57
N ASN A 180 -7.47 -1.85 20.89
CA ASN A 180 -8.36 -2.64 20.04
C ASN A 180 -9.82 -2.14 20.08
N GLU A 181 -10.26 -1.62 21.23
CA GLU A 181 -11.63 -1.07 21.38
C GLU A 181 -11.80 0.26 20.64
N THR A 182 -10.81 1.14 20.70
CA THR A 182 -10.88 2.46 20.06
C THR A 182 -10.82 2.36 18.54
N ALA A 183 -9.97 1.49 17.98
CA ALA A 183 -9.90 1.27 16.54
C ALA A 183 -11.18 0.60 15.99
N ASP A 184 -11.76 -0.34 16.74
CA ASP A 184 -13.03 -0.97 16.35
C ASP A 184 -14.23 -0.01 16.50
N LEU A 185 -14.20 0.91 17.46
CA LEU A 185 -15.20 1.98 17.60
C LEU A 185 -15.15 2.95 16.42
N ILE A 186 -13.96 3.43 16.05
CA ILE A 186 -13.80 4.35 14.90
C ILE A 186 -14.16 3.64 13.59
N ALA A 187 -13.79 2.36 13.43
CA ALA A 187 -14.20 1.57 12.26
C ALA A 187 -15.72 1.36 12.20
N LYS A 188 -16.38 1.08 13.33
CA LYS A 188 -17.85 0.96 13.40
C LYS A 188 -18.56 2.29 13.13
N GLU A 189 -18.01 3.39 13.61
CA GLU A 189 -18.57 4.73 13.38
C GLU A 189 -18.41 5.15 11.91
N ALA A 190 -17.28 4.83 11.27
CA ALA A 190 -17.08 5.02 9.84
C ALA A 190 -18.06 4.19 8.99
N VAL A 191 -18.28 2.91 9.32
CA VAL A 191 -19.26 2.04 8.64
C VAL A 191 -20.70 2.53 8.85
N SER A 192 -21.04 3.00 10.05
CA SER A 192 -22.38 3.54 10.34
C SER A 192 -22.66 4.84 9.56
N LEU A 193 -21.64 5.67 9.31
CA LEU A 193 -21.76 6.87 8.50
C LEU A 193 -21.91 6.53 7.01
N GLU A 194 -21.32 5.42 6.54
CA GLU A 194 -21.50 4.92 5.16
C GLU A 194 -22.94 4.44 4.91
N GLU A 195 -23.53 3.68 5.84
CA GLU A 195 -24.92 3.20 5.72
C GLU A 195 -25.93 4.35 5.70
N GLN A 196 -25.71 5.40 6.48
CA GLN A 196 -26.58 6.59 6.48
C GLN A 196 -26.49 7.39 5.17
N HIS A 197 -25.32 7.41 4.54
CA HIS A 197 -25.11 8.13 3.28
C HIS A 197 -25.64 7.37 2.07
N GLU A 198 -25.59 6.02 2.06
CA GLU A 198 -26.23 5.18 1.05
C GLU A 198 -27.76 5.30 1.11
N ILE A 199 -28.34 5.34 2.31
CA ILE A 199 -29.79 5.55 2.52
C ILE A 199 -30.22 6.96 2.04
N GLY A 200 -29.40 7.99 2.28
CA GLY A 200 -29.65 9.35 1.79
C GLY A 200 -29.56 9.49 0.26
N SER A 201 -28.78 8.64 -0.41
CA SER A 201 -28.63 8.65 -1.87
C SER A 201 -29.75 7.91 -2.62
N LEU A 202 -30.54 7.09 -1.92
CA LEU A 202 -31.64 6.30 -2.49
C LEU A 202 -33.00 7.04 -2.51
N GLY A 203 -33.06 8.31 -2.11
CA GLY A 203 -34.24 9.16 -2.33
C GLY A 203 -35.55 8.54 -1.86
N ILE A 204 -35.61 8.07 -0.61
CA ILE A 204 -36.88 7.71 0.03
C ILE A 204 -37.33 8.94 0.82
N ASP A 205 -38.06 9.83 0.15
CA ASP A 205 -38.91 10.80 0.83
C ASP A 205 -40.03 10.05 1.55
N LEU A 206 -40.11 10.20 2.88
CA LEU A 206 -41.31 9.89 3.67
C LEU A 206 -42.26 11.08 3.67
#